data_AF-A0A2S6SP99-F1
#
_entry.id   AF-A0A2S6SP99-F1
#
_cell.length_a   1.000
_cell.length_b   1.000
_cell.length_c   1.000
_cell.angle_alpha   90.00
_cell.angle_beta   90.00
_cell.angle_gamma   90.00
#
_symmetry.space_group_name_H-M   'P 1'
#
loop_
_entity.id
_entity.type
_entity.pdbx_description
1 polymer ?
#
loop_
_entity_poly.entity_id
_entity_poly.type
_entity_poly.pdbx_seq_one_letter_code
_entity_poly.pdbx_strand_id
1 'polypeptide(L)'
;MELLPYTLKWLELVLRWGHVLFAILWVGNSFLFNYLDNKLNKNISNTDIDGEGYLMHSGYYYKLSRLKKSPPVQYLSNLVIFKWQSYLTFITGILLLIIIYYYNSGILMVDKRVLQISPLYAISISIFSLIISWF
;
A
#
# COMPACT_ATOMS: atom_id res chain seq x y z
N MET A 1 9.24 -30.61 19.86
CA MET A 1 9.16 -29.17 19.56
C MET A 1 8.10 -28.98 18.49
N GLU A 2 7.02 -28.26 18.79
CA GLU A 2 6.01 -27.97 17.77
C GLU A 2 6.58 -26.91 16.81
N LEU A 3 6.97 -27.33 15.61
CA LEU A 3 7.54 -26.46 14.58
C LEU A 3 6.51 -25.44 14.06
N LEU A 4 5.24 -25.83 14.03
CA LEU A 4 4.14 -25.07 13.40
C LEU A 4 3.76 -23.79 14.17
N PRO A 5 3.63 -23.79 15.50
CA PRO A 5 3.43 -22.54 16.27
C PRO A 5 4.62 -21.59 16.16
N TYR A 6 5.85 -22.12 16.06
CA TYR A 6 7.04 -21.30 15.97
C TYR A 6 7.15 -20.62 14.60
N THR A 7 6.88 -21.34 13.51
CA THR A 7 6.87 -20.76 12.16
C THR A 7 5.80 -19.69 12.01
N LEU A 8 4.60 -19.89 12.57
CA LEU A 8 3.53 -18.88 12.55
C LEU A 8 3.93 -17.59 13.26
N LYS A 9 4.62 -17.65 14.41
CA LYS A 9 5.10 -16.45 15.12
C LYS A 9 6.12 -15.67 14.30
N TRP A 10 7.07 -16.36 13.66
CA TRP A 10 8.04 -15.69 12.78
C TRP A 10 7.38 -15.11 11.54
N LEU A 11 6.42 -15.82 10.94
CA LEU A 11 5.65 -15.33 9.81
C LEU A 11 4.87 -14.07 10.18
N GLU A 12 4.21 -14.07 11.34
CA GLU A 12 3.50 -12.90 11.87
C GLU A 12 4.44 -11.71 12.04
N LEU A 13 5.63 -11.93 12.63
CA LEU A 13 6.63 -10.89 12.80
C LEU A 13 7.07 -10.31 11.45
N VAL A 14 7.46 -11.16 10.51
CA VAL A 14 7.90 -10.74 9.16
C VAL A 14 6.79 -9.98 8.43
N LEU A 15 5.55 -10.45 8.50
CA LEU A 15 4.42 -9.78 7.86
C LEU A 15 4.11 -8.43 8.51
N ARG A 16 4.16 -8.31 9.83
CA ARG A 16 3.93 -7.03 10.54
C ARG A 16 4.98 -6.00 10.13
N TRP A 17 6.26 -6.34 10.21
CA TRP A 17 7.34 -5.44 9.82
C TRP A 17 7.32 -5.12 8.32
N GLY A 18 7.08 -6.12 7.48
CA GLY A 18 6.93 -5.94 6.04
C GLY A 18 5.77 -5.01 5.70
N HIS A 19 4.60 -5.20 6.33
CA HIS A 19 3.44 -4.36 6.12
C HIS A 19 3.71 -2.89 6.49
N VAL A 20 4.29 -2.65 7.67
CA VAL A 20 4.65 -1.28 8.11
C VAL A 20 5.66 -0.66 7.15
N LEU A 21 6.68 -1.40 6.72
CA LEU A 21 7.68 -0.92 5.77
C LEU A 21 7.04 -0.56 4.42
N PHE A 22 6.21 -1.42 3.84
CA PHE A 22 5.54 -1.13 2.57
C PHE A 22 4.57 0.05 2.69
N ALA A 23 3.89 0.17 3.83
CA ALA A 23 2.99 1.31 4.10
C ALA A 23 3.76 2.63 4.15
N ILE A 24 4.91 2.67 4.85
CA ILE A 24 5.77 3.87 4.90
C ILE A 24 6.27 4.23 3.50
N LEU A 25 6.71 3.24 2.70
CA LEU A 25 7.18 3.48 1.34
C LEU A 25 6.05 3.97 0.42
N TRP A 26 4.85 3.39 0.53
CA TRP A 26 3.70 3.78 -0.27
C TRP A 26 3.26 5.21 0.05
N VAL A 27 3.06 5.52 1.34
CA VAL A 27 2.66 6.85 1.80
C VAL A 27 3.76 7.88 1.52
N GLY A 28 5.03 7.51 1.70
CA GLY A 28 6.19 8.34 1.37
C GLY A 28 6.23 8.74 -0.11
N ASN A 29 5.97 7.79 -1.02
CA ASN A 29 5.86 8.09 -2.44
C ASN A 29 4.72 9.10 -2.72
N SER A 30 3.56 8.91 -2.11
CA SER A 30 2.43 9.86 -2.26
C SER A 30 2.79 11.27 -1.80
N PHE A 31 3.47 11.41 -0.66
CA PHE A 31 3.92 12.72 -0.19
C PHE A 31 4.98 13.33 -1.10
N LEU A 32 5.93 12.54 -1.60
CA LEU A 32 6.95 13.02 -2.54
C LEU A 32 6.31 13.57 -3.81
N PHE A 33 5.39 12.83 -4.44
CA PHE A 33 4.74 13.29 -5.68
C PHE A 33 3.87 14.52 -5.43
N ASN A 34 3.10 14.57 -4.34
CA ASN A 34 2.33 15.76 -3.98
C ASN A 34 3.23 16.98 -3.76
N TYR A 35 4.36 16.80 -3.08
CA TYR A 35 5.33 17.87 -2.86
C TYR A 35 5.91 18.38 -4.18
N LEU A 36 6.33 17.46 -5.07
CA LEU A 36 6.86 17.81 -6.39
C LEU A 36 5.81 18.57 -7.22
N ASP A 37 4.60 18.05 -7.32
CA ASP A 37 3.50 18.65 -8.10
C ASP A 37 3.14 20.07 -7.65
N ASN A 38 3.36 20.40 -6.38
CA ASN A 38 3.15 21.73 -5.82
C ASN A 38 4.32 22.69 -6.07
N LYS A 39 5.54 22.17 -6.28
CA LYS A 39 6.76 22.97 -6.49
C LYS A 39 7.10 23.19 -7.96
N LEU A 40 6.52 22.43 -8.88
CA LEU A 40 6.72 22.64 -10.32
C LEU A 40 6.23 24.02 -10.76
N ASN A 41 7.00 24.68 -11.62
CA ASN A 41 6.58 25.91 -12.28
C ASN A 41 5.50 25.57 -13.31
N LYS A 42 4.30 26.13 -13.13
CA LYS A 42 3.14 25.95 -14.01
C LYS A 42 2.96 27.10 -14.99
N ASN A 43 3.69 28.21 -14.81
CA ASN A 43 3.65 29.37 -15.71
C ASN A 43 4.56 29.13 -16.92
N ILE A 44 4.12 28.23 -17.78
CA ILE A 44 4.83 27.81 -19.00
C ILE A 44 3.92 27.98 -20.21
N SER A 45 4.49 28.44 -21.32
CA SER A 45 3.79 28.64 -22.59
C SER A 45 3.64 27.36 -23.41
N ASN A 46 4.28 26.26 -22.99
CA ASN A 46 4.26 25.00 -23.72
C ASN A 46 2.91 24.28 -23.52
N THR A 47 2.26 23.87 -24.61
CA THR A 47 0.97 23.19 -24.58
C THR A 47 1.05 21.76 -24.06
N ASP A 48 2.18 21.08 -24.26
CA ASP A 48 2.34 19.64 -23.99
C ASP A 48 2.77 19.34 -22.54
N ILE A 49 3.37 20.33 -21.87
CA ILE A 49 3.90 20.23 -20.51
C ILE A 49 2.96 20.99 -19.56
N ASP A 50 2.68 20.39 -18.41
CA ASP A 50 1.82 20.94 -17.37
C ASP A 50 2.60 21.58 -16.21
N GLY A 51 3.87 21.20 -16.05
CA GLY A 51 4.78 21.83 -15.12
C GLY A 51 6.22 21.41 -15.37
N GLU A 52 7.17 22.31 -15.10
CA GLU A 52 8.59 21.99 -15.17
C GLU A 52 9.36 22.43 -13.91
N GLY A 53 10.46 21.75 -13.62
CA GLY A 53 11.30 22.04 -12.48
C GLY A 53 12.60 21.26 -12.50
N TYR A 54 13.44 21.51 -11.50
CA TYR A 54 14.69 20.79 -11.30
C TYR A 54 14.67 20.10 -9.95
N LEU A 55 15.15 18.86 -9.92
CA LEU A 55 15.38 18.11 -8.70
C LEU A 55 16.87 17.82 -8.57
N MET A 56 17.44 18.03 -7.39
CA MET A 56 18.81 17.65 -7.09
C MET A 56 18.82 16.42 -6.20
N HIS A 57 19.58 15.40 -6.58
CA HIS A 57 19.83 14.25 -5.72
C HIS A 57 21.23 13.68 -5.99
N SER A 58 21.97 13.37 -4.92
CA SER A 58 23.32 12.79 -4.98
C SER A 58 24.32 13.57 -5.85
N GLY A 59 24.21 14.91 -5.86
CA GLY A 59 25.08 15.79 -6.66
C GLY A 59 24.68 15.96 -8.13
N TYR A 60 23.65 15.24 -8.59
CA TYR A 60 23.10 15.36 -9.94
C TYR A 60 21.84 16.22 -9.96
N TYR A 61 21.60 16.90 -11.09
CA TYR A 61 20.40 17.67 -11.34
C TYR A 61 19.56 16.97 -12.40
N TYR A 62 18.29 16.73 -12.08
CA TYR A 62 17.30 16.11 -12.95
C TYR A 62 16.31 17.17 -13.40
N LYS A 63 16.10 17.31 -14.72
CA LYS A 63 15.00 18.12 -15.25
C LYS A 63 13.71 17.31 -15.19
N LEU A 64 12.73 17.81 -14.46
CA LEU A 64 11.39 17.22 -14.35
C LEU A 64 10.44 17.98 -15.26
N SER A 65 9.74 17.25 -16.12
CA SER A 65 8.65 17.76 -16.95
C SER A 65 7.43 16.89 -16.77
N ARG A 66 6.35 17.46 -16.22
CA ARG A 66 5.07 16.76 -16.11
C ARG A 66 4.31 16.88 -17.42
N LEU A 67 4.08 15.76 -18.09
CA LEU A 67 3.39 15.73 -19.38
C LEU A 67 1.87 15.61 -19.17
N LYS A 68 1.08 16.27 -20.03
CA LYS A 68 -0.38 16.12 -20.05
C LYS A 68 -0.85 14.83 -20.72
N LYS A 69 0.02 14.20 -21.51
CA LYS A 69 -0.23 13.00 -22.29
C LYS A 69 0.87 11.97 -22.07
N SER A 70 0.60 10.73 -22.45
CA SER A 70 1.58 9.65 -22.40
C SER A 70 2.87 10.02 -23.14
N PRO A 71 4.06 9.69 -22.59
CA PRO A 71 5.31 9.84 -23.30
C PRO A 71 5.38 8.93 -24.54
N PRO A 72 6.32 9.18 -25.47
CA PRO A 72 6.55 8.32 -26.63
C PRO A 72 6.83 6.87 -26.25
N VAL A 73 6.42 5.93 -27.12
CA VAL A 73 6.47 4.47 -26.87
C VAL A 73 7.87 3.97 -26.51
N GLN A 74 8.92 4.58 -27.07
CA GLN A 74 10.31 4.23 -26.76
C GLN A 74 10.69 4.36 -25.28
N TYR A 75 9.98 5.20 -24.52
CA TYR A 75 10.20 5.38 -23.07
C TYR A 75 9.36 4.42 -22.23
N LEU A 76 8.33 3.79 -22.80
CA LEU A 76 7.43 2.90 -22.06
C LEU A 76 8.12 1.60 -21.63
N SER A 77 9.14 1.14 -22.37
CA SER A 77 9.94 -0.04 -22.01
C SER A 77 10.71 0.13 -20.70
N ASN A 78 11.13 1.36 -20.40
CA ASN A 78 11.90 1.71 -19.21
C ASN A 78 11.05 2.48 -18.17
N LEU A 79 9.72 2.36 -18.25
CA LEU A 79 8.80 3.06 -17.37
C LEU A 79 8.89 2.50 -15.95
N VAL A 80 9.25 3.35 -14.99
CA VAL A 80 9.23 3.00 -13.57
C VAL A 80 7.87 3.35 -12.99
N ILE A 81 7.13 2.32 -12.56
CA ILE A 81 5.82 2.47 -11.91
C ILE A 81 5.93 2.07 -10.44
N PHE A 82 5.63 3.01 -9.53
CA PHE A 82 5.58 2.79 -8.08
C PHE A 82 4.30 2.07 -7.62
N LYS A 83 3.98 0.93 -8.23
CA LYS A 83 2.78 0.13 -7.92
C LYS A 83 3.00 -0.90 -6.80
N TRP A 84 4.23 -1.36 -6.64
CA TRP A 84 4.51 -2.49 -5.75
C TRP A 84 4.34 -2.14 -4.28
N GLN A 85 4.63 -0.89 -3.89
CA GLN A 85 4.49 -0.45 -2.51
C GLN A 85 3.03 -0.54 -2.04
N SER A 86 2.08 -0.07 -2.85
CA SER A 86 0.65 -0.16 -2.51
C SER A 86 0.15 -1.60 -2.56
N TYR A 87 0.52 -2.37 -3.58
CA TYR A 87 0.09 -3.76 -3.73
C TYR A 87 0.62 -4.65 -2.61
N LEU A 88 1.89 -4.50 -2.22
CA LEU A 88 2.48 -5.27 -1.13
C LEU A 88 1.90 -4.84 0.22
N THR A 89 1.61 -3.54 0.42
CA THR A 89 0.89 -3.09 1.63
C THR A 89 -0.48 -3.75 1.71
N PHE A 90 -1.25 -3.75 0.63
CA PHE A 90 -2.57 -4.38 0.58
C PHE A 90 -2.50 -5.88 0.85
N ILE A 91 -1.65 -6.61 0.13
CA ILE A 91 -1.49 -8.06 0.27
C ILE A 91 -1.05 -8.43 1.69
N THR A 92 -0.03 -7.76 2.23
CA THR A 92 0.43 -8.03 3.60
C THR A 92 -0.62 -7.67 4.65
N GLY A 93 -1.43 -6.63 4.42
CA GLY A 93 -2.54 -6.27 5.29
C GLY A 93 -3.64 -7.36 5.34
N ILE A 94 -4.02 -7.90 4.17
CA ILE A 94 -4.97 -9.01 4.08
C ILE A 94 -4.41 -10.27 4.74
N LEU A 95 -3.13 -10.59 4.52
CA LEU A 95 -2.49 -11.74 5.16
C LEU A 95 -2.45 -11.60 6.69
N LEU A 96 -2.16 -10.40 7.21
CA LEU A 96 -2.21 -10.12 8.65
C LEU A 96 -3.62 -10.27 9.21
N LEU A 97 -4.64 -9.78 8.50
CA LEU A 97 -6.05 -9.97 8.90
C LEU A 97 -6.38 -11.46 9.04
N ILE A 98 -5.97 -12.28 8.08
CA ILE A 98 -6.22 -13.73 8.09
C ILE A 98 -5.48 -14.40 9.26
N ILE A 99 -4.17 -14.15 9.39
CA ILE A 99 -3.31 -14.85 10.36
C ILE A 99 -3.62 -14.44 11.79
N ILE A 100 -3.87 -13.15 12.04
CA ILE A 100 -4.13 -12.67 13.39
C ILE A 100 -5.59 -12.97 13.74
N TYR A 101 -6.54 -12.44 12.97
CA TYR A 101 -7.94 -12.42 13.36
C TYR A 101 -8.69 -13.69 12.95
N TYR A 102 -8.55 -14.18 11.72
CA TYR A 102 -9.37 -15.29 11.26
C TYR A 102 -8.91 -16.64 11.82
N TYR A 103 -7.59 -16.86 11.89
CA TYR A 103 -7.03 -18.07 12.50
C TYR A 103 -7.36 -18.18 14.00
N ASN A 104 -7.34 -17.08 14.74
CA ASN A 104 -7.68 -17.02 16.17
C ASN A 104 -9.07 -16.41 16.44
N SER A 105 -10.01 -16.57 15.50
CA SER A 105 -11.32 -15.90 15.51
C SER A 105 -12.15 -16.19 16.76
N GLY A 106 -12.05 -17.40 17.32
CA GLY A 106 -12.76 -17.76 18.56
C GLY A 106 -12.29 -17.00 19.81
N ILE A 107 -11.12 -16.36 19.78
CA ILE A 107 -10.55 -15.59 20.90
C ILE A 107 -10.58 -14.09 20.58
N LEU A 108 -10.19 -13.71 19.36
CA LEU A 108 -10.02 -12.30 18.98
C LEU A 108 -11.27 -11.65 18.36
N MET A 109 -12.21 -12.44 17.84
CA MET A 109 -13.42 -11.90 17.18
C MET A 109 -14.71 -12.18 17.96
N VAL A 110 -14.73 -13.17 18.87
CA VAL A 110 -15.94 -13.60 19.57
C VAL A 110 -15.76 -13.47 21.09
N ASP A 111 -16.52 -12.56 21.73
CA ASP A 111 -16.70 -12.57 23.18
C ASP A 111 -17.97 -13.32 23.55
N LYS A 112 -17.81 -14.56 24.01
CA LYS A 112 -18.91 -15.46 24.40
C LYS A 112 -19.74 -14.93 25.56
N ARG A 113 -19.24 -13.98 26.36
CA ARG A 113 -19.99 -13.39 27.48
C ARG A 113 -21.02 -12.37 27.00
N VAL A 114 -20.79 -11.78 25.83
CA VAL A 114 -21.68 -10.79 25.22
C VAL A 114 -22.62 -11.47 24.24
N LEU A 115 -22.05 -12.23 23.29
CA LEU A 115 -22.83 -12.90 22.25
C LEU A 115 -22.14 -14.19 21.80
N GLN A 116 -22.83 -15.32 21.98
CA GLN A 116 -22.32 -16.62 21.59
C GLN A 116 -22.59 -16.90 20.10
N ILE A 117 -21.72 -16.40 19.23
CA ILE A 117 -21.70 -16.73 17.80
C ILE A 117 -20.59 -17.73 17.45
N SER A 118 -20.75 -18.45 16.34
CA SER A 118 -19.68 -19.30 15.83
C SER A 118 -18.56 -18.44 15.21
N PRO A 119 -17.28 -18.89 15.26
CA PRO A 119 -16.17 -18.15 14.66
C PRO A 119 -16.33 -17.93 13.16
N LEU A 120 -16.91 -18.91 12.44
CA LEU A 120 -17.23 -18.78 11.01
C LEU A 120 -18.22 -17.64 10.75
N TYR A 121 -19.26 -17.51 11.58
CA TYR A 121 -20.24 -16.44 11.45
C TYR A 121 -19.60 -15.06 11.66
N ALA A 122 -18.69 -14.94 12.64
CA ALA A 122 -17.92 -13.71 12.87
C ALA A 122 -17.03 -13.34 11.66
N ILE A 123 -16.35 -14.31 11.07
CA ILE A 123 -15.53 -14.11 9.87
C ILE A 123 -16.41 -13.67 8.68
N SER A 124 -17.57 -14.32 8.48
CA SER A 124 -18.50 -13.94 7.42
C SER A 124 -18.96 -12.49 7.58
N ILE A 125 -19.35 -12.07 8.79
CA ILE A 125 -19.73 -10.68 9.06
C ILE A 125 -18.58 -9.72 8.71
N SER A 126 -17.35 -10.04 9.13
CA SER A 126 -16.16 -9.24 8.80
C SER A 126 -15.99 -9.06 7.29
N ILE A 127 -16.04 -10.15 6.52
CA ILE A 127 -15.92 -10.10 5.06
C ILE A 127 -17.06 -9.30 4.43
N PHE A 128 -18.31 -9.55 4.84
CA PHE A 128 -19.47 -8.82 4.34
C PHE A 128 -19.39 -7.32 4.65
N SER A 129 -18.92 -6.94 5.84
CA SER A 129 -18.75 -5.53 6.18
C SER A 129 -17.72 -4.83 5.28
N LEU A 130 -16.63 -5.51 4.92
CA LEU A 130 -15.63 -4.96 4.00
C LEU A 130 -16.21 -4.76 2.60
N ILE A 131 -16.98 -5.74 2.10
CA ILE A 131 -17.62 -5.65 0.78
C ILE A 131 -18.69 -4.56 0.77
N ILE A 132 -19.58 -4.54 1.77
CA ILE A 132 -20.66 -3.57 1.87
C ILE A 132 -20.11 -2.15 2.03
N SER A 133 -19.03 -1.95 2.80
CA SER A 133 -18.42 -0.63 2.99
C SER A 133 -17.88 0.00 1.71
N TRP A 134 -17.72 -0.79 0.65
CA TRP A 134 -17.22 -0.33 -0.63
C TRP A 134 -18.32 0.24 -1.56
N PHE A 135 -19.59 0.08 -1.19
CA PHE A 135 -20.76 0.57 -1.92
C PHE A 135 -21.50 1.65 -1.12
#